data_AF-A0A1F4ZSN4-F1
#
_entry.id   AF-A0A1F4ZSN4-F1
#
_cell.length_a   1.000
_cell.length_b   1.000
_cell.length_c   1.000
_cell.angle_alpha   90.00
_cell.angle_beta   90.00
_cell.angle_gamma   90.00
#
_symmetry.space_group_name_H-M   'P 1'
#
loop_
_entity.id
_entity.type
_entity.pdbx_description
1 polymer ?
#
loop_
_entity_poly.entity_id
_entity_poly.type
_entity_poly.pdbx_seq_one_letter_code
_entity_poly.pdbx_strand_id
1 'polypeptide(L)'
;MRYAKTKPGEWIQPIRWGYKMICCDCRLVHALDFRLVAHASGKKIQFRARRDNRATGQIRRRMRKRAGLCRTKKNGPGGVKTGLP
;
A
#
# COMPACT_ATOMS: atom_id res chain seq x y z
N MET A 1 -11.73 -3.53 -0.02
CA MET A 1 -10.79 -3.18 1.07
C MET A 1 -10.52 -1.68 1.08
N ARG A 2 -11.10 -0.97 2.06
CA ARG A 2 -10.66 0.36 2.51
C ARG A 2 -9.68 0.10 3.67
N TYR A 3 -8.53 0.76 3.68
CA TYR A 3 -7.57 0.67 4.78
C TYR A 3 -7.96 1.71 5.83
N ALA A 4 -7.86 1.38 7.11
CA ALA A 4 -8.11 2.34 8.18
C ALA A 4 -7.16 3.53 8.00
N LYS A 5 -7.72 4.74 7.98
CA LYS A 5 -6.95 5.99 7.92
C LYS A 5 -6.87 6.54 9.34
N THR A 6 -5.79 6.22 10.02
CA THR A 6 -5.53 6.65 11.39
C THR A 6 -5.07 8.11 11.42
N LYS A 7 -5.48 8.86 12.43
CA LYS A 7 -4.99 10.22 12.70
C LYS A 7 -3.68 10.19 13.50
N PRO A 8 -2.82 11.23 13.39
CA PRO A 8 -1.67 11.36 14.27
C PRO A 8 -2.07 11.29 15.75
N GLY A 9 -1.37 10.47 16.55
CA GLY A 9 -1.65 10.30 17.99
C GLY A 9 -2.79 9.34 18.35
N GLU A 10 -3.46 8.74 17.37
CA GLU A 10 -4.56 7.82 17.63
C GLU A 10 -4.05 6.40 17.93
N TRP A 11 -4.49 5.83 19.06
CA TRP A 11 -4.25 4.44 19.40
C TRP A 11 -5.08 3.53 18.51
N ILE A 12 -4.43 2.54 17.89
CA ILE A 12 -5.10 1.53 17.08
C ILE A 12 -4.97 0.19 17.79
N GLN A 13 -6.07 -0.56 17.86
CA GLN A 13 -6.05 -1.96 18.26
C GLN A 13 -5.83 -2.84 17.02
N PRO A 14 -4.64 -3.45 16.83
CA PRO A 14 -4.37 -4.27 15.67
C PRO A 14 -5.08 -5.62 15.76
N ILE A 15 -5.41 -6.20 14.60
CA ILE A 15 -5.76 -7.62 14.49
C ILE A 15 -4.50 -8.48 14.58
N ARG A 16 -4.63 -9.66 15.18
CA ARG A 16 -3.49 -10.55 15.45
C ARG A 16 -2.73 -10.96 14.18
N TRP A 17 -3.42 -11.21 13.07
CA TRP A 17 -2.80 -11.63 11.81
C TRP A 17 -3.27 -10.77 10.64
N GLY A 18 -2.35 -10.46 9.73
CA GLY A 18 -2.67 -9.78 8.48
C GLY A 18 -3.15 -8.34 8.65
N TYR A 19 -2.79 -7.67 9.74
CA TYR A 19 -3.09 -6.25 9.92
C TYR A 19 -2.39 -5.45 8.81
N LYS A 20 -3.15 -4.77 7.95
CA LYS A 20 -2.60 -4.04 6.81
C LYS A 20 -2.62 -2.54 7.06
N MET A 21 -1.45 -1.92 7.01
CA MET A 21 -1.30 -0.47 7.09
C MET A 21 -0.63 0.10 5.85
N ILE A 22 -1.08 1.27 5.39
CA ILE A 22 -0.39 2.04 4.35
C ILE A 22 0.47 3.05 5.08
N CYS A 23 1.79 3.04 4.87
CA CYS A 23 2.62 4.10 5.43
C CYS A 23 2.59 5.33 4.51
N CYS A 24 2.36 6.50 5.09
CA CYS A 24 2.17 7.75 4.35
C CYS A 24 3.44 8.17 3.61
N ASP A 25 4.61 7.98 4.21
CA ASP A 25 5.90 8.43 3.65
C ASP A 25 6.40 7.48 2.56
N CYS A 26 6.42 6.18 2.85
CA CYS A 26 6.89 5.16 1.93
C CYS A 26 5.87 4.81 0.83
N ARG A 27 4.58 5.13 1.03
CA ARG A 27 3.47 4.80 0.10
C ARG A 27 3.39 3.30 -0.22
N LEU A 28 3.85 2.46 0.72
CA LEU A 28 3.81 1.00 0.65
C LEU A 28 2.76 0.47 1.62
N VAL A 29 2.23 -0.72 1.30
CA VAL A 29 1.35 -1.46 2.20
C VAL A 29 2.19 -2.46 2.98
N HIS A 30 2.18 -2.33 4.31
CA HIS A 30 2.78 -3.28 5.23
C HIS A 30 1.70 -4.23 5.75
N ALA A 31 1.98 -5.52 5.74
CA ALA A 31 1.24 -6.54 6.45
C ALA A 31 1.99 -6.86 7.75
N LEU A 32 1.30 -6.73 8.87
CA LEU A 32 1.80 -6.93 10.22
C LEU A 32 1.12 -8.14 10.85
N ASP A 33 1.92 -9.01 11.43
CA ASP A 33 1.48 -10.14 12.24
C ASP A 33 1.98 -9.95 13.66
N PHE A 34 1.11 -10.10 14.66
CA PHE A 34 1.42 -9.91 16.06
C PHE A 34 1.29 -11.23 16.81
N ARG A 35 2.21 -11.49 17.74
CA ARG A 35 2.11 -12.61 18.67
C ARG A 35 2.53 -12.18 20.07
N LEU A 36 1.84 -12.74 21.06
CA LEU A 36 2.28 -12.68 22.45
C LEU A 36 3.20 -13.87 22.72
N VAL A 37 4.39 -13.62 23.26
CA VAL A 37 5.36 -14.65 23.61
C VAL A 37 5.66 -14.58 25.10
N ALA A 38 5.67 -15.73 25.76
CA ALA A 38 6.11 -15.83 27.14
C ALA A 38 7.61 -15.59 27.22
N HIS A 39 8.03 -14.76 28.17
CA HIS A 39 9.41 -14.41 28.46
C HIS A 39 9.63 -14.59 29.96
N ALA A 40 10.89 -14.76 30.39
CA ALA A 40 11.23 -14.92 31.80
C ALA A 40 10.69 -13.79 32.72
N SER A 41 10.48 -12.59 32.16
CA SER A 41 10.00 -11.40 32.87
C SER A 41 8.53 -11.06 32.58
N GLY A 42 7.75 -12.00 32.02
CA GLY A 42 6.33 -11.80 31.67
C GLY A 42 6.01 -12.02 30.19
N LYS A 43 4.90 -11.45 29.69
CA LYS A 43 4.47 -11.59 28.29
C LYS A 43 4.96 -10.41 27.45
N LYS A 44 5.67 -10.68 26.36
CA LYS A 44 6.15 -9.66 25.41
C LYS A 44 5.42 -9.77 24.09
N ILE A 45 5.16 -8.63 23.45
CA ILE A 45 4.58 -8.57 22.10
C ILE A 45 5.73 -8.65 21.10
N GLN A 46 5.66 -9.60 20.18
CA GLN A 46 6.50 -9.64 19.00
C GLN A 46 5.64 -9.34 17.78
N PHE A 47 6.22 -8.62 16.83
CA PHE A 47 5.57 -8.34 15.55
C PHE A 47 6.48 -8.68 14.39
N ARG A 48 5.88 -9.09 13.28
CA ARG A 48 6.54 -9.35 12.00
C ARG A 48 5.94 -8.43 10.96
N ALA A 49 6.78 -7.61 10.33
CA ALA A 49 6.38 -6.72 9.25
C ALA A 49 6.81 -7.30 7.90
N ARG A 50 5.90 -7.29 6.92
CA ARG A 50 6.18 -7.70 5.54
C ARG A 50 5.61 -6.68 4.55
N ARG A 51 6.29 -6.47 3.44
CA ARG A 51 5.78 -5.62 2.35
C ARG A 51 4.77 -6.39 1.49
N ASP A 52 3.55 -5.90 1.40
CA ASP A 52 2.51 -6.45 0.51
C ASP A 52 2.58 -5.73 -0.86
N ASN A 53 3.39 -6.28 -1.77
CA ASN A 53 3.59 -5.73 -3.12
C ASN A 53 2.27 -5.68 -3.91
N ARG A 54 1.42 -6.69 -3.73
CA ARG A 54 0.13 -6.80 -4.45
C ARG A 54 -0.82 -5.69 -3.99
N ALA A 55 -0.98 -5.52 -2.68
CA ALA A 55 -1.81 -4.46 -2.11
C ALA A 55 -1.28 -3.07 -2.48
N THR A 56 0.04 -2.89 -2.46
CA THR A 56 0.70 -1.64 -2.90
C THR A 56 0.34 -1.31 -4.35
N GLY A 57 0.42 -2.28 -5.26
CA GLY A 57 0.02 -2.10 -6.65
C GLY A 57 -1.46 -1.72 -6.80
N GLN A 58 -2.35 -2.35 -6.03
CA GLN A 58 -3.78 -2.01 -6.03
C GLN A 58 -4.05 -0.58 -5.54
N ILE A 59 -3.40 -0.16 -4.45
CA ILE A 59 -3.48 1.21 -3.92
C ILE A 59 -3.05 2.22 -4.98
N ARG A 60 -1.87 2.02 -5.58
CA ARG A 60 -1.33 2.93 -6.61
C ARG A 60 -2.26 3.04 -7.83
N ARG A 61 -2.84 1.92 -8.27
CA ARG A 61 -3.84 1.93 -9.35
C ARG A 61 -5.08 2.75 -8.98
N ARG A 62 -5.62 2.56 -7.78
CA ARG A 62 -6.80 3.30 -7.31
C ARG A 62 -6.52 4.79 -7.13
N MET A 63 -5.34 5.15 -6.61
CA MET A 63 -4.92 6.54 -6.47
C MET A 63 -4.84 7.24 -7.84
N ARG A 64 -4.25 6.60 -8.85
CA ARG A 64 -4.23 7.14 -10.24
C ARG A 64 -5.63 7.30 -10.82
N LYS A 65 -6.52 6.31 -10.66
CA LYS A 65 -7.91 6.40 -11.13
C LYS A 65 -8.68 7.55 -10.46
N ARG A 66 -8.46 7.78 -9.16
CA ARG A 66 -9.08 8.88 -8.40
C ARG A 66 -8.54 10.26 -8.79
N ALA A 67 -7.26 10.36 -9.10
CA ALA A 67 -6.60 11.62 -9.46
C ALA A 67 -6.93 12.12 -10.88
N GLY A 68 -7.91 11.53 -11.58
CA GLY A 68 -8.27 11.95 -12.94
C GLY A 68 -7.15 11.74 -13.98
N LEU A 69 -6.05 11.07 -13.62
CA LEU A 69 -5.01 10.60 -14.53
C LEU A 69 -5.57 9.43 -15.35
N CYS A 70 -6.57 9.75 -16.16
CA CYS A 70 -7.00 8.98 -17.30
C CYS A 70 -5.74 8.71 -18.11
N ARG A 71 -5.43 7.43 -18.35
CA ARG A 71 -4.53 7.09 -19.45
C ARG A 71 -5.18 7.68 -20.68
N THR A 72 -4.68 8.81 -21.19
CA THR A 72 -4.88 9.20 -22.57
C THR A 72 -4.51 7.96 -23.38
N LYS A 73 -5.52 7.31 -23.97
CA LYS A 73 -5.28 6.24 -24.94
C LYS A 73 -4.46 6.89 -26.05
N LYS A 74 -3.16 6.59 -26.15
CA LYS A 74 -2.44 6.79 -27.42
C LYS A 74 -2.99 5.74 -28.39
N ASN A 75 -4.16 6.01 -28.97
CA ASN A 75 -4.50 5.44 -30.27
C ASN A 75 -3.76 6.31 -31.28
N GLY A 76 -2.49 6.02 -31.54
CA GLY A 76 -1.75 6.60 -32.65
C GLY A 76 -1.57 5.51 -33.69
N PRO A 77 -2.04 5.66 -34.93
CA PRO A 77 -1.65 4.75 -35.99
C PRO A 77 -0.15 4.98 -36.21
N GLY A 78 0.65 3.93 -36.06
CA GLY A 78 2.04 3.93 -36.49
C GLY A 78 2.09 3.97 -38.02
N GLY A 79 1.82 5.13 -38.61
CA GLY A 79 2.14 5.47 -39.99
C GLY A 79 3.28 6.48 -39.97
N VAL A 80 4.46 6.03 -40.35
CA VAL A 80 5.66 6.86 -40.52
C VAL A 80 5.34 8.01 -41.48
N LYS A 81 5.59 9.26 -41.06
CA LYS A 81 5.76 10.38 -42.00
C LYS A 81 7.21 10.86 -41.89
N THR A 82 8.05 10.30 -42.75
CA THR A 82 9.28 10.94 -43.18
C THR A 82 8.95 12.22 -43.93
N GLY A 83 9.69 13.30 -43.68
CA GLY A 83 9.72 14.50 -44.50
C GLY A 83 9.41 15.80 -43.76
N LEU A 84 10.46 16.52 -43.38
CA LEU A 84 10.50 17.99 -43.30
C LEU A 84 11.60 18.46 -44.28
N PRO A 85 11.48 19.69 -44.81
CA PRO A 85 11.47 20.06 -46.24
C PRO A 85 12.65 19.59 -47.09
#